data_AF-A0A843GK27-F1
#
_entry.id   AF-A0A843GK27-F1
#
_cell.length_a   1.000
_cell.length_b   1.000
_cell.length_c   1.000
_cell.angle_alpha   90.00
_cell.angle_beta   90.00
_cell.angle_gamma   90.00
#
_symmetry.space_group_name_H-M   'P 1'
#
loop_
_entity.id
_entity.type
_entity.pdbx_description
1 polymer ?
#
loop_
_entity_poly.entity_id
_entity_poly.type
_entity_poly.pdbx_seq_one_letter_code
_entity_poly.pdbx_strand_id
1 'polypeptide(L)'
;MSKQSKIKWREEDTKELARVVKNFNAKLTRLVKKNPENSNILPSFYNEKTKEFENRISVEQLRNMISTRQDLNRELNALRRFSRRGAEIIVEAPDNDYGSRTTKWQRSEMNRRIGVINRRRKHRLDTLNEVEMENSGGKLGYTVGQMVGMGSASKNSLSPMKSFTPGMNQNDIKWKFRSIMNESRSDYFYDKDNQLRENYIKSLEENYRSRDIKGVIATIRDMDINEFLLKFEAKGDAFEFSYPPDEDQYQAYLSEINSYWNPVK
;
A
#
# COMPACT_ATOMS: atom_id res chain seq x y z
N MET A 1 -2.07 -12.10 5.71
CA MET A 1 -2.06 -12.26 4.25
C MET A 1 -0.90 -13.15 3.83
N SER A 2 -1.16 -14.18 3.03
CA SER A 2 -0.11 -15.07 2.52
C SER A 2 0.67 -14.46 1.36
N LYS A 3 1.96 -14.81 1.28
CA LYS A 3 2.84 -14.45 0.16
C LYS A 3 2.23 -14.96 -1.15
N GLN A 4 1.94 -14.05 -2.06
CA GLN A 4 1.40 -14.41 -3.37
C GLN A 4 2.52 -14.93 -4.28
N SER A 5 2.19 -15.93 -5.11
CA SER A 5 3.14 -16.43 -6.11
C SER A 5 3.43 -15.35 -7.15
N LYS A 6 4.71 -15.07 -7.38
CA LYS A 6 5.14 -14.15 -8.44
C LYS A 6 4.70 -14.69 -9.81
N ILE A 7 4.28 -13.79 -10.69
CA ILE A 7 3.91 -14.13 -12.05
C ILE A 7 5.12 -14.69 -12.81
N LYS A 8 4.94 -15.84 -13.45
CA LYS A 8 5.84 -16.30 -14.51
C LYS A 8 5.37 -15.69 -15.83
N TRP A 9 6.17 -14.79 -16.38
CA TRP A 9 5.87 -14.10 -17.64
C TRP A 9 6.00 -15.08 -18.81
N ARG A 10 4.91 -15.23 -19.58
CA ARG A 10 4.93 -15.94 -20.86
C ARG A 10 5.17 -14.94 -22.00
N GLU A 11 5.61 -15.43 -23.14
CA GLU A 11 5.72 -14.58 -24.33
C GLU A 11 4.37 -13.99 -24.74
N GLU A 12 3.31 -14.79 -24.66
CA GLU A 12 1.94 -14.39 -24.97
C GLU A 12 1.50 -13.21 -24.09
N ASP A 13 1.79 -13.26 -22.80
CA ASP A 13 1.47 -12.18 -21.85
C ASP A 13 2.16 -10.88 -22.23
N THR A 14 3.42 -10.98 -22.64
CA THR A 14 4.24 -9.82 -23.01
C THR A 14 3.74 -9.21 -24.31
N LYS A 15 3.42 -10.04 -25.30
CA LYS A 15 2.83 -9.62 -26.59
C LYS A 15 1.46 -8.97 -26.37
N GLU A 16 0.62 -9.57 -25.53
CA GLU A 16 -0.72 -9.05 -25.22
C GLU A 16 -0.65 -7.71 -24.48
N LEU A 17 0.20 -7.60 -23.45
CA LEU A 17 0.43 -6.37 -22.72
C LEU A 17 0.91 -5.26 -23.64
N ALA A 18 1.92 -5.54 -24.48
CA ALA A 18 2.44 -4.57 -25.44
C ALA A 18 1.36 -4.08 -26.42
N ARG A 19 0.54 -4.99 -26.94
CA ARG A 19 -0.58 -4.65 -27.84
C ARG A 19 -1.61 -3.75 -27.16
N VAL A 20 -2.02 -4.10 -25.94
CA VAL A 20 -3.04 -3.33 -25.20
C VAL A 20 -2.51 -1.95 -24.81
N VAL A 21 -1.24 -1.85 -24.39
CA VAL A 21 -0.56 -0.58 -24.11
C VAL A 21 -0.48 0.30 -25.37
N LYS A 22 -0.11 -0.27 -26.51
CA LYS A 22 -0.07 0.45 -27.79
C LYS A 22 -1.44 1.06 -28.13
N ASN A 23 -2.51 0.28 -28.00
CA ASN A 23 -3.88 0.75 -28.29
C ASN A 23 -4.33 1.84 -27.32
N PHE A 24 -4.01 1.68 -26.04
CA PHE A 24 -4.30 2.67 -25.01
C PHE A 24 -3.59 4.00 -25.29
N ASN A 25 -2.28 3.96 -25.52
CA ASN A 25 -1.48 5.13 -25.84
C ASN A 25 -1.93 5.80 -27.14
N ALA A 26 -2.24 5.03 -28.18
CA ALA A 26 -2.76 5.59 -29.43
C ALA A 26 -4.06 6.37 -29.24
N LYS A 27 -4.96 5.89 -28.37
CA LYS A 27 -6.18 6.63 -28.02
C LYS A 27 -5.86 7.90 -27.24
N LEU A 28 -4.99 7.84 -26.23
CA LEU A 28 -4.56 9.03 -25.47
C LEU A 28 -3.93 10.08 -26.39
N THR A 29 -3.00 9.69 -27.25
CA THR A 29 -2.35 10.60 -28.19
C THR A 29 -3.37 11.27 -29.12
N ARG A 30 -4.38 10.54 -29.61
CA ARG A 30 -5.45 11.15 -30.43
C ARG A 30 -6.27 12.16 -29.63
N LEU A 31 -6.60 11.86 -28.38
CA LEU A 31 -7.38 12.77 -27.52
C LEU A 31 -6.60 14.04 -27.16
N VAL A 32 -5.32 13.90 -26.79
CA VAL A 32 -4.43 15.04 -26.51
C VAL A 32 -4.27 15.92 -27.75
N LYS A 33 -4.12 15.33 -28.94
CA LYS A 33 -4.04 16.10 -30.19
C LYS A 33 -5.35 16.81 -30.55
N LYS A 34 -6.49 16.15 -30.33
CA LYS A 34 -7.81 16.71 -30.65
C LYS A 34 -8.17 17.86 -29.72
N ASN A 35 -7.86 17.71 -28.43
CA ASN A 35 -8.26 18.59 -27.34
C ASN A 35 -7.09 18.79 -26.36
N PRO A 36 -6.08 19.62 -26.71
CA PRO A 36 -4.87 19.82 -25.89
C PRO A 36 -5.15 20.35 -24.49
N GLU A 37 -6.19 21.17 -24.32
CA GLU A 37 -6.65 21.74 -23.05
C GLU A 37 -7.03 20.68 -22.01
N ASN A 38 -7.44 19.50 -22.48
CA ASN A 38 -7.83 18.39 -21.62
C ASN A 38 -6.65 17.49 -21.23
N SER A 39 -5.43 17.77 -21.69
CA SER A 39 -4.22 16.97 -21.39
C SER A 39 -4.02 16.75 -19.89
N ASN A 40 -4.27 17.78 -19.08
CA ASN A 40 -4.11 17.73 -17.63
C ASN A 40 -5.17 16.86 -16.92
N ILE A 41 -6.31 16.61 -17.57
CA ILE A 41 -7.45 15.85 -17.05
C ILE A 41 -7.38 14.38 -17.48
N LEU A 42 -6.86 14.13 -18.69
CA LEU A 42 -6.71 12.79 -19.24
C LEU A 42 -5.82 11.91 -18.33
N PRO A 43 -5.97 10.56 -18.43
CA PRO A 43 -5.11 9.63 -17.72
C PRO A 43 -3.63 9.98 -17.90
N SER A 44 -2.94 10.13 -16.79
CA SER A 44 -1.51 10.40 -16.73
C SER A 44 -0.87 9.47 -15.73
N PHE A 45 0.35 9.06 -16.05
CA PHE A 45 1.10 8.04 -15.32
C PHE A 45 2.44 8.63 -14.91
N TYR A 46 2.82 8.39 -13.66
CA TYR A 46 4.08 8.86 -13.15
C TYR A 46 5.23 8.06 -13.76
N ASN A 47 6.18 8.77 -14.34
CA ASN A 47 7.39 8.19 -14.87
C ASN A 47 8.53 8.36 -13.88
N GLU A 48 9.02 7.25 -13.34
CA GLU A 48 10.12 7.25 -12.36
C GLU A 48 11.43 7.83 -12.90
N LYS A 49 11.66 7.76 -14.22
CA LYS A 49 12.89 8.24 -14.86
C LYS A 49 12.87 9.76 -15.01
N THR A 50 11.74 10.32 -15.45
CA THR A 50 11.58 11.77 -15.67
C THR A 50 11.05 12.51 -14.45
N LYS A 51 10.53 11.78 -13.45
CA LYS A 51 9.85 12.31 -12.25
C LYS A 51 8.60 13.15 -12.56
N GLU A 52 7.99 12.92 -13.72
CA GLU A 52 6.85 13.67 -14.23
C GLU A 52 5.63 12.78 -14.53
N PHE A 53 4.45 13.40 -14.61
CA PHE A 53 3.23 12.74 -15.07
C PHE A 53 3.07 12.88 -16.58
N GLU A 54 2.97 11.75 -17.28
CA GLU A 54 2.87 11.72 -18.74
C GLU A 54 1.55 11.06 -19.18
N ASN A 55 0.91 11.55 -20.26
CA ASN A 55 -0.27 10.91 -20.87
C ASN A 55 0.09 9.71 -21.75
N ARG A 56 0.98 8.86 -21.24
CA ARG A 56 1.39 7.59 -21.83
C ARG A 56 1.87 6.66 -20.73
N ILE A 57 1.74 5.37 -20.98
CA ILE A 57 2.28 4.33 -20.09
C ILE A 57 3.18 3.39 -20.89
N SER A 58 4.32 3.00 -20.32
CA SER A 58 5.23 2.05 -20.93
C SER A 58 4.94 0.61 -20.47
N VAL A 59 5.33 -0.35 -21.29
CA VAL A 59 5.24 -1.78 -20.92
C VAL A 59 6.12 -2.06 -19.70
N GLU A 60 7.31 -1.46 -19.62
CA GLU A 60 8.23 -1.58 -18.49
C GLU A 60 7.58 -1.10 -17.18
N GLN A 61 6.94 0.07 -17.19
CA GLN A 61 6.23 0.62 -16.04
C GLN A 61 5.15 -0.35 -15.53
N LEU A 62 4.33 -0.91 -16.43
CA LEU A 62 3.29 -1.87 -16.06
C LEU A 62 3.87 -3.17 -15.53
N ARG A 63 4.94 -3.70 -16.15
CA ARG A 63 5.58 -4.94 -15.68
C ARG A 63 6.10 -4.78 -14.25
N ASN A 64 6.65 -3.62 -13.91
CA ASN A 64 7.12 -3.33 -12.55
C ASN A 64 5.98 -3.21 -11.52
N MET A 65 4.76 -2.90 -11.97
CA MET A 65 3.57 -2.84 -11.13
C MET A 65 2.84 -4.19 -11.00
N ILE A 66 3.13 -5.16 -11.86
CA ILE A 66 2.43 -6.44 -11.96
C ILE A 66 3.25 -7.53 -11.27
N SER A 67 2.78 -7.95 -10.10
CA SER A 67 3.43 -9.01 -9.33
C SER A 67 2.78 -10.36 -9.51
N THR A 68 1.46 -10.41 -9.74
CA THR A 68 0.67 -11.64 -9.86
C THR A 68 -0.08 -11.72 -11.18
N ARG A 69 -0.59 -12.91 -11.52
CA ARG A 69 -1.50 -13.11 -12.66
C ARG A 69 -2.78 -12.29 -12.53
N GLN A 70 -3.29 -12.14 -11.30
CA GLN A 70 -4.46 -11.31 -11.02
C GLN A 70 -4.18 -9.84 -11.33
N ASP A 71 -2.99 -9.35 -10.99
CA ASP A 71 -2.57 -7.98 -11.32
C ASP A 71 -2.50 -7.79 -12.83
N LEU A 72 -1.88 -8.72 -13.57
CA LEU A 72 -1.83 -8.66 -15.05
C LEU A 72 -3.22 -8.55 -15.65
N ASN A 73 -4.14 -9.44 -15.25
CA ASN A 73 -5.51 -9.43 -15.76
C ASN A 73 -6.25 -8.14 -15.41
N ARG A 74 -6.03 -7.60 -14.20
CA ARG A 74 -6.62 -6.32 -13.77
C ARG A 74 -6.13 -5.17 -14.64
N GLU A 75 -4.82 -5.07 -14.86
CA GLU A 75 -4.22 -3.99 -15.66
C GLU A 75 -4.62 -4.09 -17.14
N LEU A 76 -4.59 -5.28 -17.75
CA LEU A 76 -5.06 -5.50 -19.12
C LEU A 76 -6.52 -5.06 -19.28
N ASN A 77 -7.38 -5.42 -18.34
CA ASN A 77 -8.79 -5.05 -18.37
C ASN A 77 -9.00 -3.55 -18.12
N ALA A 78 -8.20 -2.92 -17.26
CA ALA A 78 -8.25 -1.47 -17.04
C ALA A 78 -7.96 -0.73 -18.35
N LEU A 79 -6.85 -1.07 -19.03
CA LEU A 79 -6.46 -0.45 -20.30
C LEU A 79 -7.51 -0.70 -21.40
N ARG A 80 -8.06 -1.92 -21.51
CA ARG A 80 -9.13 -2.25 -22.46
C ARG A 80 -10.40 -1.45 -22.22
N ARG A 81 -10.77 -1.20 -20.95
CA ARG A 81 -11.93 -0.38 -20.61
C ARG A 81 -11.75 1.06 -21.06
N PHE A 82 -10.53 1.59 -21.06
CA PHE A 82 -10.27 2.92 -21.61
C PHE A 82 -10.44 2.97 -23.13
N SER A 83 -10.13 1.88 -23.85
CA SER A 83 -10.32 1.83 -25.30
C SER A 83 -11.79 1.91 -25.73
N ARG A 84 -12.75 1.60 -24.85
CA ARG A 84 -14.20 1.68 -25.15
C ARG A 84 -14.65 3.13 -25.39
N ARG A 85 -15.63 3.33 -26.28
CA ARG A 85 -16.22 4.64 -26.54
C ARG A 85 -16.86 5.22 -25.28
N GLY A 86 -16.70 6.52 -25.03
CA GLY A 86 -17.27 7.19 -23.87
C GLY A 86 -16.47 7.02 -22.57
N ALA A 87 -15.38 6.26 -22.59
CA ALA A 87 -14.46 6.16 -21.45
C ALA A 87 -13.68 7.46 -21.20
N GLU A 88 -13.47 8.22 -22.28
CA GLU A 88 -12.79 9.51 -22.35
C GLU A 88 -13.63 10.71 -21.88
N ILE A 89 -14.93 10.51 -21.64
CA ILE A 89 -15.83 11.59 -21.23
C ILE A 89 -15.31 12.18 -19.92
N ILE A 90 -15.14 13.50 -19.91
CA ILE A 90 -14.74 14.26 -18.75
C ILE A 90 -15.96 14.46 -17.84
N VAL A 91 -15.78 14.15 -16.57
CA VAL A 91 -16.77 14.30 -15.52
C VAL A 91 -16.14 15.06 -14.37
N GLU A 92 -16.97 15.75 -13.59
CA GLU A 92 -16.53 16.37 -12.34
C GLU A 92 -16.16 15.29 -11.32
N ALA A 93 -15.10 15.58 -10.56
CA ALA A 93 -14.79 14.81 -9.37
C ALA A 93 -15.90 15.03 -8.33
N PRO A 94 -16.58 13.97 -7.85
CA PRO A 94 -17.54 14.09 -6.76
C PRO A 94 -16.94 14.78 -5.54
N ASP A 95 -17.76 15.56 -4.83
CA ASP A 95 -17.41 16.16 -3.54
C ASP A 95 -16.18 17.08 -3.62
N ASN A 96 -15.97 17.74 -4.77
CA ASN A 96 -14.84 18.66 -4.98
C ASN A 96 -15.29 20.09 -5.28
N ASP A 97 -15.10 20.97 -4.30
CA ASP A 97 -15.43 22.39 -4.40
C ASP A 97 -14.52 23.16 -5.37
N TYR A 98 -13.38 22.59 -5.77
CA TYR A 98 -12.41 23.21 -6.69
C TYR A 98 -12.70 22.94 -8.17
N GLY A 99 -13.80 22.25 -8.50
CA GLY A 99 -14.19 21.97 -9.89
C GLY A 99 -13.19 21.10 -10.66
N SER A 100 -12.37 20.29 -9.97
CA SER A 100 -11.42 19.41 -10.67
C SER A 100 -12.16 18.30 -11.42
N ARG A 101 -11.55 17.89 -12.53
CA ARG A 101 -12.19 17.01 -13.51
C ARG A 101 -11.39 15.74 -13.67
N THR A 102 -12.08 14.68 -14.05
CA THR A 102 -11.47 13.38 -14.31
C THR A 102 -12.20 12.69 -15.46
N THR A 103 -11.60 11.66 -16.05
CA THR A 103 -12.33 10.85 -17.03
C THR A 103 -13.28 9.88 -16.34
N LYS A 104 -14.40 9.56 -16.99
CA LYS A 104 -15.33 8.51 -16.56
C LYS A 104 -14.60 7.19 -16.30
N TRP A 105 -13.57 6.91 -17.11
CA TRP A 105 -12.68 5.77 -16.91
C TRP A 105 -11.90 5.85 -15.59
N GLN A 106 -11.17 6.93 -15.32
CA GLN A 106 -10.38 7.10 -14.07
C GLN A 106 -11.28 6.91 -12.84
N ARG A 107 -12.41 7.62 -12.79
CA ARG A 107 -13.40 7.50 -11.70
C ARG A 107 -13.85 6.05 -11.50
N SER A 108 -14.17 5.35 -12.59
CA SER A 108 -14.64 3.97 -12.53
C SER A 108 -13.53 3.00 -12.07
N GLU A 109 -12.29 3.19 -12.53
CA GLU A 109 -11.15 2.36 -12.10
C GLU A 109 -10.79 2.58 -10.63
N MET A 110 -10.81 3.84 -10.17
CA MET A 110 -10.59 4.18 -8.76
C MET A 110 -11.61 3.46 -7.87
N ASN A 111 -12.90 3.56 -8.19
CA ASN A 111 -13.96 2.94 -7.40
C ASN A 111 -13.82 1.41 -7.32
N ARG A 112 -13.49 0.75 -8.43
CA ARG A 112 -13.25 -0.69 -8.46
C ARG A 112 -12.09 -1.09 -7.54
N ARG A 113 -10.99 -0.36 -7.61
CA ARG A 113 -9.78 -0.63 -6.82
C ARG A 113 -9.98 -0.33 -5.35
N ILE A 114 -10.68 0.76 -5.03
CA ILE A 114 -11.06 1.11 -3.66
C ILE A 114 -11.91 0.02 -3.03
N GLY A 115 -12.86 -0.56 -3.76
CA GLY A 115 -13.63 -1.70 -3.24
C GLY A 115 -12.74 -2.88 -2.85
N VAL A 116 -11.67 -3.16 -3.61
CA VAL A 116 -10.68 -4.18 -3.26
C VAL A 116 -9.87 -3.79 -2.02
N ILE A 117 -9.37 -2.55 -1.99
CA ILE A 117 -8.59 -2.02 -0.87
C ILE A 117 -9.40 -2.06 0.43
N ASN A 118 -10.64 -1.57 0.41
CA ASN A 118 -11.50 -1.52 1.59
C ASN A 118 -11.88 -2.91 2.10
N ARG A 119 -12.08 -3.89 1.22
CA ARG A 119 -12.27 -5.29 1.65
C ARG A 119 -11.05 -5.85 2.37
N ARG A 120 -9.85 -5.56 1.88
CA ARG A 120 -8.59 -6.00 2.52
C ARG A 120 -8.38 -5.29 3.86
N ARG A 121 -8.60 -3.97 3.91
CA ARG A 121 -8.55 -3.17 5.14
C ARG A 121 -9.53 -3.68 6.19
N LYS A 122 -10.77 -3.96 5.79
CA LYS A 122 -11.78 -4.55 6.67
C LYS A 122 -11.33 -5.91 7.22
N HIS A 123 -10.90 -6.83 6.37
CA HIS A 123 -10.43 -8.14 6.83
C HIS A 123 -9.25 -8.05 7.81
N ARG A 124 -8.32 -7.12 7.57
CA ARG A 124 -7.23 -6.84 8.53
C ARG A 124 -7.77 -6.31 9.85
N LEU A 125 -8.67 -5.31 9.81
CA LEU A 125 -9.30 -4.78 11.02
C LEU A 125 -10.05 -5.87 11.81
N ASP A 126 -10.78 -6.74 11.13
CA ASP A 126 -11.48 -7.86 11.76
C ASP A 126 -10.49 -8.79 12.47
N THR A 127 -9.35 -9.11 11.85
CA THR A 127 -8.27 -9.90 12.48
C THR A 127 -7.70 -9.22 13.72
N LEU A 128 -7.53 -7.90 13.68
CA LEU A 128 -6.98 -7.14 14.82
C LEU A 128 -7.99 -6.97 15.97
N ASN A 129 -9.28 -7.02 15.67
CA ASN A 129 -10.32 -7.05 16.70
C ASN A 129 -10.36 -8.38 17.46
N GLU A 130 -9.69 -9.43 16.98
CA GLU A 130 -9.58 -10.71 17.68
C GLU A 130 -8.35 -10.77 18.61
N VAL A 131 -7.45 -9.79 18.53
CA VAL A 131 -6.20 -9.76 19.30
C VAL A 131 -6.35 -8.83 20.49
N GLU A 132 -6.20 -9.37 21.70
CA GLU A 132 -6.20 -8.59 22.93
C GLU A 132 -4.88 -7.83 23.09
N MET A 133 -4.96 -6.59 23.57
CA MET A 133 -3.80 -5.77 23.89
C MET A 133 -3.20 -6.18 25.23
N GLU A 134 -1.87 -6.17 25.29
CA GLU A 134 -1.10 -6.50 26.49
C GLU A 134 -0.10 -5.38 26.78
N ASN A 135 0.15 -5.12 28.06
CA ASN A 135 1.28 -4.31 28.53
C ASN A 135 2.06 -5.10 29.60
N SER A 136 3.19 -4.57 30.08
CA SER A 136 4.07 -5.18 31.07
C SER A 136 3.41 -5.57 32.41
N GLY A 137 2.12 -5.27 32.60
CA GLY A 137 1.30 -5.66 33.76
C GLY A 137 0.04 -6.50 33.44
N GLY A 138 -0.16 -6.97 32.20
CA GLY A 138 -1.29 -7.82 31.81
C GLY A 138 -2.20 -7.26 30.71
N LYS A 139 -3.34 -7.93 30.48
CA LYS A 139 -4.32 -7.59 29.45
C LYS A 139 -4.98 -6.23 29.74
N LEU A 140 -5.03 -5.36 28.73
CA LEU A 140 -5.55 -3.98 28.87
C LEU A 140 -7.07 -3.88 28.73
N GLY A 141 -7.78 -4.97 28.45
CA GLY A 141 -9.25 -5.00 28.29
C GLY A 141 -9.77 -4.42 26.96
N TYR A 142 -8.87 -4.09 26.04
CA TYR A 142 -9.16 -3.66 24.67
C TYR A 142 -8.46 -4.55 23.66
N THR A 143 -8.99 -4.59 22.45
CA THR A 143 -8.34 -5.26 21.32
C THR A 143 -7.44 -4.31 20.56
N VAL A 144 -6.49 -4.86 19.80
CA VAL A 144 -5.61 -4.08 18.91
C VAL A 144 -6.44 -3.26 17.94
N GLY A 145 -7.49 -3.85 17.36
CA GLY A 145 -8.39 -3.13 16.46
C GLY A 145 -9.15 -1.97 17.12
N GLN A 146 -9.51 -2.08 18.41
CA GLN A 146 -10.10 -0.98 19.18
C GLN A 146 -9.10 0.16 19.42
N MET A 147 -7.85 -0.15 19.80
CA MET A 147 -6.79 0.85 19.97
C MET A 147 -6.43 1.54 18.64
N VAL A 148 -6.34 0.78 17.55
CA VAL A 148 -6.23 1.33 16.20
C VAL A 148 -7.40 2.27 15.90
N GLY A 149 -8.60 1.98 16.38
CA GLY A 149 -9.77 2.83 16.30
C GLY A 149 -9.73 4.12 17.14
N MET A 150 -8.81 4.25 18.11
CA MET A 150 -8.80 5.35 19.09
C MET A 150 -7.90 6.55 18.73
N GLY A 151 -7.07 6.47 17.68
CA GLY A 151 -6.35 7.65 17.18
C GLY A 151 -4.87 7.44 16.85
N SER A 152 -4.36 6.21 16.93
CA SER A 152 -3.02 5.89 16.44
C SER A 152 -2.89 6.16 14.93
N ALA A 153 -1.65 6.34 14.45
CA ALA A 153 -1.36 6.50 13.01
C ALA A 153 -1.94 5.36 12.14
N SER A 154 -2.20 4.19 12.74
CA SER A 154 -2.86 3.04 12.12
C SER A 154 -4.38 3.23 11.86
N LYS A 155 -5.09 4.13 12.56
CA LYS A 155 -6.52 4.41 12.30
C LYS A 155 -6.77 4.87 10.87
N ASN A 156 -5.91 5.76 10.39
CA ASN A 156 -6.00 6.34 9.05
C ASN A 156 -5.65 5.33 7.94
N SER A 157 -4.86 4.30 8.26
CA SER A 157 -4.45 3.27 7.28
C SER A 157 -5.52 2.19 7.06
N LEU A 158 -6.34 1.87 8.07
CA LEU A 158 -7.39 0.85 7.98
C LEU A 158 -8.80 1.39 7.74
N SER A 159 -9.03 2.70 7.92
CA SER A 159 -10.31 3.32 7.60
C SER A 159 -10.68 3.15 6.11
N PRO A 160 -11.99 3.09 5.76
CA PRO A 160 -12.40 2.99 4.37
C PRO A 160 -11.86 4.15 3.53
N MET A 161 -11.15 3.82 2.45
CA MET A 161 -10.68 4.81 1.51
C MET A 161 -11.85 5.36 0.69
N LYS A 162 -11.89 6.68 0.53
CA LYS A 162 -12.74 7.38 -0.44
C LYS A 162 -11.98 7.66 -1.73
N SER A 163 -12.72 7.70 -2.85
CA SER A 163 -12.17 7.99 -4.18
C SER A 163 -11.72 9.43 -4.33
N PHE A 164 -12.49 10.35 -3.78
CA PHE A 164 -12.22 11.77 -3.77
C PHE A 164 -12.41 12.29 -2.35
N THR A 165 -11.70 13.36 -2.02
CA THR A 165 -11.88 14.11 -0.78
C THR A 165 -12.09 15.57 -1.13
N PRO A 166 -12.84 16.31 -0.30
CA PRO A 166 -12.96 17.75 -0.45
C PRO A 166 -11.58 18.40 -0.53
N GLY A 167 -11.44 19.39 -1.41
CA GLY A 167 -10.21 20.15 -1.54
C GLY A 167 -9.18 19.64 -2.57
N MET A 168 -9.43 18.50 -3.24
CA MET A 168 -8.47 17.95 -4.18
C MET A 168 -8.34 18.79 -5.45
N ASN A 169 -7.13 19.26 -5.76
CA ASN A 169 -6.80 19.84 -7.05
C ASN A 169 -6.51 18.75 -8.12
N GLN A 170 -6.26 19.17 -9.36
CA GLN A 170 -6.00 18.23 -10.47
C GLN A 170 -4.76 17.35 -10.25
N ASN A 171 -3.70 17.88 -9.64
CA ASN A 171 -2.50 17.10 -9.32
C ASN A 171 -2.77 16.11 -8.17
N ASP A 172 -3.57 16.48 -7.19
CA ASP A 172 -3.98 15.57 -6.11
C ASP A 172 -4.74 14.38 -6.66
N ILE A 173 -5.61 14.59 -7.66
CA ILE A 173 -6.32 13.49 -8.35
C ILE A 173 -5.32 12.53 -9.03
N LYS A 174 -4.27 13.03 -9.67
CA LYS A 174 -3.24 12.19 -10.31
C LYS A 174 -2.48 11.36 -9.28
N TRP A 175 -2.07 11.99 -8.18
CA TRP A 175 -1.39 11.30 -7.07
C TRP A 175 -2.30 10.28 -6.41
N LYS A 176 -3.56 10.63 -6.18
CA LYS A 176 -4.57 9.71 -5.62
C LYS A 176 -4.81 8.52 -6.52
N PHE A 177 -4.93 8.74 -7.83
CA PHE A 177 -5.05 7.66 -8.82
C PHE A 177 -3.86 6.71 -8.75
N ARG A 178 -2.63 7.25 -8.72
CA ARG A 178 -1.39 6.47 -8.57
C ARG A 178 -1.37 5.66 -7.27
N SER A 179 -1.68 6.29 -6.13
CA SER A 179 -1.74 5.61 -4.82
C SER A 179 -2.74 4.47 -4.85
N ILE A 180 -3.95 4.68 -5.36
CA ILE A 180 -4.97 3.63 -5.49
C ILE A 180 -4.49 2.48 -6.38
N MET A 181 -3.82 2.78 -7.51
CA MET A 181 -3.25 1.73 -8.35
C MET A 181 -2.21 0.90 -7.59
N ASN A 182 -1.32 1.55 -6.84
CA ASN A 182 -0.29 0.87 -6.05
C ASN A 182 -0.87 0.04 -4.89
N GLU A 183 -1.79 0.61 -4.11
CA GLU A 183 -2.43 -0.05 -2.96
C GLU A 183 -3.31 -1.24 -3.37
N SER A 184 -3.83 -1.21 -4.61
CA SER A 184 -4.65 -2.30 -5.13
C SER A 184 -3.85 -3.54 -5.55
N ARG A 185 -2.52 -3.46 -5.65
CA ARG A 185 -1.66 -4.60 -6.01
C ARG A 185 -1.83 -5.75 -5.02
N SER A 186 -1.69 -6.97 -5.50
CA SER A 186 -2.02 -8.16 -4.70
C SER A 186 -1.03 -8.42 -3.56
N ASP A 187 0.21 -7.97 -3.72
CA ASP A 187 1.30 -8.04 -2.77
C ASP A 187 1.44 -6.79 -1.88
N TYR A 188 0.71 -5.70 -2.15
CA TYR A 188 0.94 -4.40 -1.50
C TYR A 188 1.04 -4.46 0.02
N PHE A 189 0.06 -5.07 0.69
CA PHE A 189 0.05 -5.16 2.15
C PHE A 189 1.17 -6.06 2.66
N TYR A 190 1.38 -7.21 2.01
CA TYR A 190 2.50 -8.11 2.35
C TYR A 190 3.86 -7.41 2.23
N ASP A 191 4.09 -6.65 1.15
CA ASP A 191 5.32 -5.87 0.97
C ASP A 191 5.49 -4.82 2.07
N LYS A 192 4.39 -4.12 2.43
CA LYS A 192 4.41 -3.10 3.48
C LYS A 192 4.66 -3.68 4.86
N ASP A 193 4.09 -4.83 5.14
CA ASP A 193 4.26 -5.53 6.41
C ASP A 193 5.69 -6.06 6.53
N ASN A 194 6.26 -6.62 5.46
CA ASN A 194 7.68 -6.99 5.46
C ASN A 194 8.59 -5.77 5.58
N GLN A 195 8.27 -4.67 4.91
CA GLN A 195 9.02 -3.43 5.07
C GLN A 195 9.02 -2.94 6.52
N LEU A 196 7.87 -3.03 7.21
CA LEU A 196 7.77 -2.70 8.63
C LEU A 196 8.68 -3.61 9.48
N ARG A 197 8.67 -4.92 9.22
CA ARG A 197 9.55 -5.88 9.90
C ARG A 197 11.03 -5.56 9.72
N GLU A 198 11.46 -5.30 8.49
CA GLU A 198 12.86 -4.94 8.22
C GLU A 198 13.24 -3.60 8.84
N ASN A 199 12.34 -2.61 8.84
CA ASN A 199 12.57 -1.34 9.52
C ASN A 199 12.70 -1.52 11.04
N TYR A 200 11.90 -2.40 11.64
CA TYR A 200 11.99 -2.72 13.06
C TYR A 200 13.32 -3.42 13.40
N ILE A 201 13.72 -4.43 12.61
CA ILE A 201 15.03 -5.10 12.75
C ILE A 201 16.17 -4.08 12.65
N LYS A 202 16.12 -3.19 11.65
CA LYS A 202 17.13 -2.15 11.46
C LYS A 202 17.19 -1.22 12.67
N SER A 203 16.03 -0.83 13.23
CA SER A 203 15.98 -0.03 14.45
C SER A 203 16.62 -0.76 15.63
N LEU A 204 16.41 -2.07 15.79
CA LEU A 204 17.11 -2.85 16.81
C LEU A 204 18.64 -2.85 16.58
N GLU A 205 19.09 -3.07 15.35
CA GLU A 205 20.52 -3.06 14.99
C GLU A 205 21.19 -1.70 15.25
N GLU A 206 20.46 -0.60 15.11
CA GLU A 206 20.95 0.76 15.36
C GLU A 206 21.01 1.11 16.86
N ASN A 207 20.09 0.57 17.67
CA ASN A 207 19.95 0.93 19.09
C ASN A 207 20.63 -0.06 20.07
N TYR A 208 20.96 -1.27 19.62
CA TYR A 208 21.51 -2.32 20.49
C TYR A 208 22.83 -2.92 19.98
N ARG A 209 23.63 -3.44 20.90
CA ARG A 209 24.85 -4.16 20.55
C ARG A 209 24.48 -5.44 19.80
N SER A 210 25.09 -5.64 18.63
CA SER A 210 24.77 -6.76 17.74
C SER A 210 24.73 -8.14 18.43
N ARG A 211 25.65 -8.40 19.37
CA ARG A 211 25.71 -9.67 20.11
C ARG A 211 24.47 -9.91 20.99
N ASP A 212 23.86 -8.86 21.50
CA ASP A 212 22.79 -8.91 22.50
C ASP A 212 21.41 -9.19 21.85
N ILE A 213 21.22 -8.75 20.60
CA ILE A 213 19.94 -8.86 19.87
C ILE A 213 19.95 -9.91 18.75
N LYS A 214 21.09 -10.57 18.47
CA LYS A 214 21.23 -11.51 17.35
C LYS A 214 20.17 -12.62 17.36
N GLY A 215 19.87 -13.15 18.55
CA GLY A 215 18.83 -14.18 18.72
C GLY A 215 17.43 -13.65 18.42
N VAL A 216 17.10 -12.45 18.94
CA VAL A 216 15.83 -11.76 18.69
C VAL A 216 15.62 -11.51 17.18
N ILE A 217 16.64 -10.99 16.50
CA ILE A 217 16.57 -10.73 15.05
C ILE A 217 16.32 -12.02 14.28
N ALA A 218 17.02 -13.11 14.63
CA ALA A 218 16.81 -14.41 13.97
C ALA A 218 15.36 -14.88 14.16
N THR A 219 14.83 -14.82 15.38
CA THR A 219 13.43 -15.18 15.67
C THR A 219 12.43 -14.33 14.89
N ILE A 220 12.62 -13.00 14.83
CA ILE A 220 11.74 -12.10 14.08
C ILE A 220 11.79 -12.41 12.57
N ARG A 221 12.97 -12.71 12.02
CA ARG A 221 13.13 -13.03 10.59
C ARG A 221 12.45 -14.34 10.21
N ASP A 222 12.54 -15.34 11.08
CA ASP A 222 11.97 -16.67 10.87
C ASP A 222 10.46 -16.73 11.14
N MET A 223 9.92 -15.75 11.88
CA MET A 223 8.49 -15.62 12.20
C MET A 223 7.65 -15.36 10.94
N ASP A 224 6.46 -15.98 10.86
CA ASP A 224 5.47 -15.64 9.82
C ASP A 224 5.12 -14.15 9.90
N ILE A 225 4.96 -13.50 8.77
CA ILE A 225 4.74 -12.06 8.74
C ILE A 225 3.46 -11.65 9.49
N ASN A 226 2.42 -12.49 9.49
CA ASN A 226 1.19 -12.16 10.20
C ASN A 226 1.38 -12.30 11.70
N GLU A 227 2.11 -13.34 12.15
CA GLU A 227 2.46 -13.49 13.55
C GLU A 227 3.30 -12.30 14.04
N PHE A 228 4.29 -11.88 13.24
CA PHE A 228 5.09 -10.69 13.55
C PHE A 228 4.22 -9.45 13.69
N LEU A 229 3.33 -9.17 12.73
CA LEU A 229 2.46 -8.00 12.78
C LEU A 229 1.53 -8.02 13.99
N LEU A 230 0.92 -9.17 14.29
CA LEU A 230 0.01 -9.28 15.42
C LEU A 230 0.74 -9.01 16.73
N LYS A 231 1.93 -9.57 16.91
CA LYS A 231 2.77 -9.29 18.09
C LYS A 231 3.19 -7.82 18.11
N PHE A 232 3.74 -7.31 17.01
CA PHE A 232 4.17 -5.92 16.90
C PHE A 232 3.05 -4.93 17.24
N GLU A 233 1.84 -5.13 16.70
CA GLU A 233 0.70 -4.26 16.96
C GLU A 233 0.10 -4.47 18.37
N ALA A 234 0.13 -5.69 18.92
CA ALA A 234 -0.33 -5.98 20.29
C ALA A 234 0.51 -5.31 21.38
N LYS A 235 1.81 -5.09 21.11
CA LYS A 235 2.72 -4.40 22.01
C LYS A 235 2.61 -2.86 21.92
N GLY A 236 1.96 -2.32 20.87
CA GLY A 236 1.75 -0.88 20.70
C GLY A 236 3.05 -0.06 20.64
N ASP A 237 3.05 1.12 21.28
CA ASP A 237 4.19 2.06 21.33
C ASP A 237 5.27 1.66 22.37
N ALA A 238 5.21 0.46 22.96
CA ALA A 238 6.11 0.04 24.04
C ALA A 238 7.59 -0.12 23.63
N PHE A 239 7.92 0.07 22.35
CA PHE A 239 9.30 0.16 21.86
C PHE A 239 9.65 1.57 21.36
N GLU A 240 9.06 2.61 21.94
CA GLU A 240 9.57 3.98 21.75
C GLU A 240 10.96 4.11 22.40
N PHE A 241 12.00 4.03 21.56
CA PHE A 241 13.38 4.22 21.96
C PHE A 241 13.65 5.72 22.18
N SER A 242 13.41 6.21 23.40
CA SER A 242 13.86 7.54 23.80
C SER A 242 15.37 7.52 24.06
N TYR A 243 16.12 8.22 23.21
CA TYR A 243 17.58 8.35 23.29
C TYR A 243 18.03 9.30 24.41
N PRO A 244 19.20 9.09 25.03
CA PRO A 244 19.93 7.83 25.26
C PRO A 244 19.60 7.24 26.64
N PRO A 245 19.29 5.94 26.73
CA PRO A 245 19.13 5.27 28.02
C PRO A 245 20.48 5.08 28.73
N ASP A 246 20.50 5.16 30.07
CA ASP A 246 21.63 4.68 30.86
C ASP A 246 21.79 3.15 30.75
N GLU A 247 22.88 2.57 31.27
CA GLU A 247 23.15 1.12 31.12
C GLU A 247 22.04 0.28 31.80
N ASP A 248 21.42 0.76 32.88
CA ASP A 248 20.33 0.05 33.56
C ASP A 248 19.07 0.02 32.70
N GLN A 249 18.71 1.16 32.09
CA GLN A 249 17.62 1.26 31.13
C GLN A 249 17.89 0.41 29.88
N TYR A 250 19.13 0.39 29.37
CA TYR A 250 19.52 -0.47 28.26
C TYR A 250 19.26 -1.95 28.59
N GLN A 251 19.69 -2.42 29.76
CA GLN A 251 19.49 -3.80 30.19
C GLN A 251 18.01 -4.12 30.42
N ALA A 252 17.23 -3.19 30.99
CA ALA A 252 15.80 -3.36 31.20
C ALA A 252 15.06 -3.53 29.86
N TYR A 253 15.31 -2.66 28.88
CA TYR A 253 14.69 -2.77 27.56
C TYR A 253 15.15 -4.04 26.81
N LEU A 254 16.44 -4.39 26.90
CA LEU A 254 16.96 -5.60 26.28
C LEU A 254 16.31 -6.86 26.86
N SER A 255 16.10 -6.90 28.18
CA SER A 255 15.41 -7.99 28.87
C SER A 255 13.95 -8.09 28.40
N GLU A 256 13.27 -6.96 28.29
CA GLU A 256 11.88 -6.90 27.82
C GLU A 256 11.74 -7.37 26.36
N ILE A 257 12.62 -6.91 25.47
CA ILE A 257 12.67 -7.33 24.06
C ILE A 257 12.92 -8.83 23.96
N ASN A 258 13.89 -9.35 24.72
CA ASN A 258 14.20 -10.78 24.71
C ASN A 258 13.03 -11.61 25.23
N SER A 259 12.42 -11.23 26.36
CA SER A 259 11.26 -11.92 26.93
C SER A 259 10.08 -11.95 25.94
N TYR A 260 9.84 -10.84 25.24
CA TYR A 260 8.71 -10.72 24.33
C TYR A 260 8.87 -11.52 23.03
N TRP A 261 10.03 -11.41 22.38
CA TRP A 261 10.27 -12.06 21.10
C TRP A 261 10.75 -13.50 21.23
N ASN A 262 11.41 -13.85 22.34
CA ASN A 262 11.88 -15.19 22.66
C ASN A 262 11.25 -15.68 23.98
N PRO A 263 9.91 -15.85 24.06
CA PRO A 263 9.32 -16.43 25.26
C PRO A 263 9.90 -17.83 25.44
N VAL A 264 10.50 -18.08 26.62
CA VAL A 264 10.99 -19.41 26.99
C VAL A 264 9.83 -20.39 26.82
N LYS A 265 10.01 -21.39 25.95
CA LYS A 265 9.04 -22.45 25.70
C LYS A 265 8.91 -23.37 26.89
#